data_AF-A0A1Q9S904-F1
#
_entry.id   AF-A0A1Q9S904-F1
#
_cell.length_a   1.000
_cell.length_b   1.000
_cell.length_c   1.000
_cell.angle_alpha   90.00
_cell.angle_beta   90.00
_cell.angle_gamma   90.00
#
_symmetry.space_group_name_H-M   'P 1'
#
loop_
_entity.id
_entity.type
_entity.pdbx_description
1 polymer ?
#
loop_
_entity_poly.entity_id
_entity_poly.type
_entity_poly.pdbx_seq_one_letter_code
_entity_poly.pdbx_strand_id
1 'polypeptide(L)'
;MTNDSETTTSRPDSRPGRVAFVTGGAQGIGAAISARLARDCSAVVVGDLNEAGADATSTALREKYGVESFGVGLEVTSSEPVRRAAAETVRAYGRVDVLVNNGPGDRLRARRRQAQADRRAGRGRHPGPHRHRRPRGRSRAHRGYRCRRPAECSGSEAGLAATLASVRSRGTVAQVGLHVRPAVIDAMDLSNRDITLTGTWCYPVQDWPRIIALLATGQLPSEKVVSDVIDAADVVQLGFERLVRPGTDVQKILVRT
;
A
#
# COMPACT_ATOMS: atom_id res chain seq x y z
N MET A 1 29.17 -2.06 -38.11
CA MET A 1 27.93 -1.26 -38.15
C MET A 1 26.75 -2.22 -38.24
N THR A 2 26.18 -2.59 -37.11
CA THR A 2 24.90 -3.31 -37.03
C THR A 2 24.08 -2.57 -35.99
N ASN A 3 23.01 -1.96 -36.48
CA ASN A 3 22.15 -1.04 -35.76
C ASN A 3 21.10 -1.90 -35.03
N ASP A 4 21.28 -2.11 -33.73
CA ASP A 4 20.27 -2.75 -32.88
C ASP A 4 19.12 -1.76 -32.68
N SER A 5 18.08 -1.93 -33.48
CA SER A 5 16.82 -1.22 -33.33
C SER A 5 16.18 -1.60 -32.00
N GLU A 6 16.16 -0.65 -31.06
CA GLU A 6 15.37 -0.70 -29.84
C GLU A 6 13.91 -1.06 -30.15
N THR A 7 13.54 -2.29 -29.80
CA THR A 7 12.15 -2.73 -29.72
C THR A 7 11.44 -1.84 -28.70
N THR A 8 10.73 -0.83 -29.19
CA THR A 8 9.95 0.07 -28.36
C THR A 8 8.78 -0.74 -27.81
N THR A 9 8.92 -1.27 -26.59
CA THR A 9 7.79 -1.90 -25.89
C THR A 9 6.75 -0.83 -25.62
N SER A 10 5.74 -0.72 -26.48
CA SER A 10 4.60 0.17 -26.26
C SER A 10 4.01 -0.14 -24.89
N ARG A 11 4.00 0.85 -23.98
CA ARG A 11 3.45 0.71 -22.61
C ARG A 11 2.06 0.08 -22.68
N PRO A 12 1.77 -1.01 -21.95
CA PRO A 12 0.45 -1.59 -21.98
C PRO A 12 -0.53 -0.59 -21.34
N ASP A 13 -1.47 -0.12 -22.17
CA ASP A 13 -2.76 0.42 -21.76
C ASP A 13 -2.79 1.90 -21.31
N SER A 14 -2.03 2.84 -21.91
CA SER A 14 -2.30 4.28 -21.75
C SER A 14 -3.61 4.67 -22.43
N ARG A 15 -4.74 4.28 -21.83
CA ARG A 15 -6.07 4.71 -22.24
C ARG A 15 -6.46 5.97 -21.47
N PRO A 16 -6.84 7.07 -22.13
CA PRO A 16 -7.50 8.18 -21.45
C PRO A 16 -8.77 7.67 -20.74
N GLY A 17 -9.04 8.17 -19.52
CA GLY A 17 -10.28 7.87 -18.78
C GLY A 17 -10.21 6.84 -17.65
N ARG A 18 -9.02 6.46 -17.15
CA ARG A 18 -8.88 5.57 -15.97
C ARG A 18 -8.91 6.33 -14.66
N VAL A 19 -9.51 5.74 -13.63
CA VAL A 19 -9.58 6.27 -12.26
C VAL A 19 -8.75 5.42 -11.31
N ALA A 20 -7.81 6.04 -10.61
CA ALA A 20 -7.02 5.41 -9.56
C ALA A 20 -7.51 5.81 -8.17
N PHE A 21 -7.47 4.87 -7.22
CA PHE A 21 -7.64 5.11 -5.80
C PHE A 21 -6.39 4.63 -5.06
N VAL A 22 -5.74 5.49 -4.30
CA VAL A 22 -4.52 5.15 -3.54
C VAL A 22 -4.78 5.31 -2.05
N THR A 23 -4.63 4.24 -1.27
CA THR A 23 -4.66 4.31 0.21
C THR A 23 -3.28 4.63 0.77
N GLY A 24 -3.22 5.28 1.94
CA GLY A 24 -1.96 5.76 2.52
C GLY A 24 -1.26 6.80 1.63
N GLY A 25 -2.07 7.56 0.88
CA GLY A 25 -1.60 8.41 -0.21
C GLY A 25 -1.13 9.79 0.22
N ALA A 26 -1.26 10.18 1.50
CA ALA A 26 -0.91 11.53 1.95
C ALA A 26 0.59 11.80 2.02
N GLN A 27 1.44 10.75 1.97
CA GLN A 27 2.89 10.90 2.15
C GLN A 27 3.69 9.74 1.54
N GLY A 28 5.01 9.92 1.49
CA GLY A 28 5.98 8.87 1.18
C GLY A 28 5.69 8.11 -0.11
N ILE A 29 5.72 6.78 -0.04
CA ILE A 29 5.49 5.90 -1.19
C ILE A 29 4.08 6.09 -1.77
N GLY A 30 3.06 6.28 -0.94
CA GLY A 30 1.70 6.46 -1.41
C GLY A 30 1.55 7.73 -2.25
N ALA A 31 2.08 8.86 -1.78
CA ALA A 31 2.10 10.11 -2.55
C ALA A 31 2.88 9.98 -3.86
N ALA A 32 4.02 9.27 -3.84
CA ALA A 32 4.81 9.01 -5.06
C ALA A 32 4.05 8.12 -6.06
N ILE A 33 3.33 7.10 -5.59
CA ILE A 33 2.46 6.26 -6.43
C ILE A 33 1.33 7.10 -7.04
N SER A 34 0.67 7.96 -6.24
CA SER A 34 -0.36 8.86 -6.74
C SER A 34 0.18 9.77 -7.86
N ALA A 35 1.36 10.36 -7.66
CA ALA A 35 2.03 11.18 -8.66
C ALA A 35 2.41 10.41 -9.93
N ARG A 36 2.78 9.13 -9.80
CA ARG A 36 3.06 8.28 -10.96
C ARG A 36 1.79 7.96 -11.73
N LEU A 37 0.71 7.61 -11.03
CA LEU A 37 -0.58 7.25 -11.61
C LEU A 37 -1.26 8.45 -12.28
N ALA A 38 -1.03 9.67 -11.81
CA ALA A 38 -1.51 10.90 -12.45
C ALA A 38 -0.98 11.08 -13.89
N ARG A 39 0.06 10.37 -14.31
CA ARG A 39 0.53 10.39 -15.71
C ARG A 39 -0.24 9.43 -16.62
N ASP A 40 -0.94 8.45 -16.05
CA ASP A 40 -1.55 7.33 -16.77
C ASP A 40 -3.07 7.20 -16.53
N CYS A 41 -3.62 8.04 -15.67
CA CYS A 41 -5.01 8.06 -15.22
C CYS A 41 -5.58 9.46 -15.40
N SER A 42 -6.87 9.56 -15.73
CA SER A 42 -7.58 10.84 -15.80
C SER A 42 -7.97 11.38 -14.43
N ALA A 43 -8.09 10.50 -13.43
CA ALA A 43 -8.38 10.88 -12.06
C ALA A 43 -7.59 10.04 -11.04
N VAL A 44 -7.19 10.67 -9.94
CA VAL A 44 -6.53 10.01 -8.79
C VAL A 44 -7.18 10.43 -7.49
N VAL A 45 -7.81 9.49 -6.77
CA VAL A 45 -8.32 9.70 -5.41
C VAL A 45 -7.27 9.32 -4.38
N VAL A 46 -7.02 10.22 -3.44
CA VAL A 46 -6.02 10.04 -2.38
C VAL A 46 -6.74 9.76 -1.08
N GLY A 47 -6.67 8.53 -0.58
CA GLY A 47 -7.24 8.13 0.70
C GLY A 47 -6.17 8.00 1.78
N ASP A 48 -6.36 8.67 2.92
CA ASP A 48 -5.45 8.57 4.06
C ASP A 48 -6.16 8.84 5.39
N LEU A 49 -5.60 8.39 6.50
CA LEU A 49 -6.03 8.81 7.84
C LEU A 49 -5.82 10.31 8.06
N ASN A 50 -4.74 10.85 7.49
CA ASN A 50 -4.50 12.29 7.45
C ASN A 50 -5.24 12.91 6.26
N GLU A 51 -6.50 13.29 6.47
CA GLU A 51 -7.34 13.91 5.44
C GLU A 51 -6.72 15.18 4.85
N ALA A 52 -6.20 16.08 5.70
CA ALA A 52 -5.52 17.28 5.23
C ALA A 52 -4.28 16.98 4.36
N GLY A 53 -3.51 15.94 4.69
CA GLY A 53 -2.38 15.50 3.87
C GLY A 53 -2.83 14.85 2.56
N ALA A 54 -3.96 14.14 2.57
CA ALA A 54 -4.56 13.60 1.35
C ALA A 54 -5.04 14.71 0.43
N ASP A 55 -5.67 15.76 0.97
CA ASP A 55 -6.09 16.94 0.22
C ASP A 55 -4.89 17.69 -0.37
N ALA A 56 -3.86 17.93 0.43
CA ALA A 56 -2.63 18.56 -0.03
C ALA A 56 -1.99 17.78 -1.20
N THR A 57 -1.93 16.45 -1.09
CA THR A 57 -1.46 15.60 -2.19
C THR A 57 -2.35 15.74 -3.41
N SER A 58 -3.68 15.69 -3.25
CA SER A 58 -4.64 15.83 -4.35
C SER A 58 -4.46 17.15 -5.11
N THR A 59 -4.28 18.26 -4.38
CA THR A 59 -4.04 19.59 -4.95
C THR A 59 -2.76 19.60 -5.78
N ALA A 60 -1.66 19.07 -5.24
CA ALA A 60 -0.40 18.97 -5.96
C ALA A 60 -0.52 18.11 -7.24
N LEU A 61 -1.38 17.08 -7.25
CA LEU A 61 -1.62 16.28 -8.46
C LEU A 61 -2.36 17.09 -9.53
N ARG A 62 -3.42 17.82 -9.14
CA ARG A 62 -4.17 18.69 -10.06
C ARG A 62 -3.27 19.74 -10.69
N GLU A 63 -2.49 20.45 -9.87
CA GLU A 63 -1.60 21.52 -10.31
C GLU A 63 -0.47 21.03 -11.21
N LYS A 64 0.16 19.90 -10.86
CA LYS A 64 1.34 19.41 -11.57
C LYS A 64 1.03 18.61 -12.83
N TYR A 65 -0.07 17.87 -12.84
CA TYR A 65 -0.37 16.90 -13.90
C TYR A 65 -1.67 17.21 -14.66
N GLY A 66 -2.49 18.16 -14.19
CA GLY A 66 -3.76 18.51 -14.84
C GLY A 66 -4.80 17.39 -14.78
N VAL A 67 -4.68 16.45 -13.84
CA VAL A 67 -5.66 15.38 -13.62
C VAL A 67 -6.73 15.81 -12.64
N GLU A 68 -7.89 15.14 -12.70
CA GLU A 68 -8.89 15.22 -11.64
C GLU A 68 -8.37 14.54 -10.37
N SER A 69 -8.63 15.12 -9.19
CA SER A 69 -8.21 14.53 -7.93
C SER A 69 -8.94 15.13 -6.74
N PHE A 70 -9.20 14.32 -5.72
CA PHE A 70 -9.62 14.78 -4.39
C PHE A 70 -9.00 13.91 -3.29
N GLY A 71 -8.83 14.49 -2.10
CA GLY A 71 -8.43 13.79 -0.89
C GLY A 71 -9.65 13.29 -0.10
N VAL A 72 -9.50 12.18 0.62
CA VAL A 72 -10.57 11.65 1.47
C VAL A 72 -10.01 11.01 2.74
N GLY A 73 -10.60 11.37 3.88
CA GLY A 73 -10.33 10.73 5.17
C GLY A 73 -10.72 9.24 5.16
N LEU A 74 -9.73 8.37 5.30
CA LEU A 74 -9.86 6.92 5.13
C LEU A 74 -9.12 6.11 6.21
N GLU A 75 -9.88 5.60 7.17
CA GLU A 75 -9.42 4.51 8.04
C GLU A 75 -9.75 3.16 7.39
N VAL A 76 -8.72 2.53 6.82
CA VAL A 76 -8.86 1.26 6.06
C VAL A 76 -9.28 0.06 6.93
N THR A 77 -9.12 0.14 8.26
CA THR A 77 -9.60 -0.90 9.19
C THR A 77 -11.09 -0.80 9.50
N SER A 78 -11.74 0.31 9.12
CA SER A 78 -13.15 0.56 9.39
C SER A 78 -13.95 0.48 8.08
N SER A 79 -14.99 -0.35 8.08
CA SER A 79 -15.77 -0.57 6.84
C SER A 79 -16.56 0.66 6.39
N GLU A 80 -16.93 1.55 7.31
CA GLU A 80 -17.77 2.71 7.01
C GLU A 80 -17.02 3.82 6.25
N PRO A 81 -15.85 4.31 6.70
CA PRO A 81 -15.03 5.22 5.92
C PRO A 81 -14.68 4.69 4.52
N VAL A 82 -14.39 3.39 4.41
CA VAL A 82 -14.09 2.74 3.12
C VAL A 82 -15.30 2.77 2.19
N ARG A 83 -16.51 2.47 2.69
CA ARG A 83 -17.73 2.53 1.89
C ARG A 83 -18.03 3.95 1.41
N ARG A 84 -17.91 4.93 2.29
CA ARG A 84 -18.10 6.35 1.95
C ARG A 84 -17.14 6.78 0.85
N ALA A 85 -15.84 6.52 1.02
CA ALA A 85 -14.82 6.91 0.05
C ALA A 85 -15.03 6.24 -1.32
N ALA A 86 -15.42 4.96 -1.34
CA ALA A 86 -15.74 4.26 -2.57
C ALA A 86 -16.99 4.85 -3.26
N ALA A 87 -18.05 5.12 -2.49
CA ALA A 87 -19.27 5.72 -3.01
C ALA A 87 -19.04 7.13 -3.56
N GLU A 88 -18.23 7.94 -2.89
CA GLU A 88 -17.81 9.27 -3.32
C GLU A 88 -16.99 9.22 -4.61
N THR A 89 -16.03 8.29 -4.70
CA THR A 89 -15.22 8.09 -5.91
C THR A 89 -16.09 7.70 -7.11
N VAL A 90 -17.02 6.77 -6.91
CA VAL A 90 -17.94 6.36 -7.98
C VAL A 90 -18.94 7.45 -8.33
N ARG A 91 -19.36 8.28 -7.36
CA ARG A 91 -20.20 9.44 -7.65
C ARG A 91 -19.46 10.48 -8.48
N ALA A 92 -18.19 10.73 -8.18
CA ALA A 92 -17.37 11.69 -8.89
C ALA A 92 -16.97 11.22 -10.30
N TYR A 93 -16.58 9.94 -10.44
CA TYR A 93 -15.90 9.46 -11.65
C TYR A 93 -16.52 8.20 -12.28
N GLY A 94 -17.60 7.68 -11.72
CA GLY A 94 -18.35 6.52 -12.24
C GLY A 94 -17.66 5.16 -12.06
N ARG A 95 -16.37 5.12 -11.71
CA ARG A 95 -15.56 3.88 -11.68
C ARG A 95 -14.34 3.96 -10.77
N VAL A 96 -13.77 2.79 -10.49
CA VAL A 96 -12.40 2.64 -9.95
C VAL A 96 -11.69 1.56 -10.76
N ASP A 97 -10.65 1.93 -11.50
CA ASP A 97 -9.89 1.00 -12.34
C ASP A 97 -8.69 0.40 -11.62
N VAL A 98 -7.96 1.27 -10.93
CA VAL A 98 -6.74 0.94 -10.19
C VAL A 98 -6.99 1.22 -8.72
N LEU A 99 -6.70 0.24 -7.87
CA LEU A 99 -6.75 0.41 -6.42
C LEU A 99 -5.40 0.02 -5.83
N VAL A 100 -4.70 0.96 -5.22
CA VAL A 100 -3.44 0.69 -4.54
C VAL A 100 -3.71 0.57 -3.05
N ASN A 101 -3.59 -0.64 -2.52
CA ASN A 101 -3.70 -0.91 -1.09
C ASN A 101 -2.34 -0.74 -0.43
N ASN A 102 -2.02 0.51 -0.08
CA ASN A 102 -0.76 0.94 0.52
C ASN A 102 -1.00 1.44 1.97
N GLY A 103 -1.56 0.57 2.81
CA GLY A 103 -1.67 0.83 4.26
C GLY A 103 -0.43 0.37 5.03
N PRO A 104 0.05 1.10 6.05
CA PRO A 104 1.23 0.71 6.80
C PRO A 104 0.95 -0.60 7.56
N GLY A 105 1.62 -1.69 7.13
CA GLY A 105 1.52 -2.99 7.77
C GLY A 105 1.83 -2.94 9.28
N ASP A 106 2.62 -1.97 9.73
CA ASP A 106 3.09 -1.85 11.11
C ASP A 106 2.03 -1.32 12.09
N ARG A 107 1.16 -0.39 11.68
CA ARG A 107 0.06 0.08 12.54
C ARG A 107 -1.06 -0.97 12.69
N LEU A 108 -1.30 -1.75 11.62
CA LEU A 108 -2.19 -2.92 11.68
C LEU A 108 -1.66 -3.97 12.65
N ARG A 109 -0.33 -4.18 12.68
CA ARG A 109 0.35 -5.08 13.63
C ARG A 109 0.27 -4.55 15.06
N ALA A 110 0.51 -3.26 15.28
CA ALA A 110 0.43 -2.63 16.60
C ALA A 110 -0.98 -2.72 17.22
N ARG A 111 -2.03 -2.37 16.44
CA ARG A 111 -3.42 -2.48 16.92
C ARG A 111 -3.86 -3.92 17.16
N ARG A 112 -3.42 -4.88 16.33
CA ARG A 112 -3.70 -6.32 16.57
C ARG A 112 -3.00 -6.84 17.82
N ARG A 113 -1.76 -6.39 18.08
CA ARG A 113 -1.02 -6.72 19.32
C ARG A 113 -1.73 -6.15 20.54
N GLN A 114 -2.16 -4.88 20.49
CA GLN A 114 -2.92 -4.27 21.57
C GLN A 114 -4.25 -5.00 21.81
N ALA A 115 -5.04 -5.25 20.76
CA ALA A 115 -6.30 -5.98 20.89
C ALA A 115 -6.11 -7.44 21.38
N GLN A 116 -5.01 -8.11 21.03
CA GLN A 116 -4.66 -9.42 21.59
C GLN A 116 -4.21 -9.33 23.05
N ALA A 117 -3.47 -8.28 23.42
CA ALA A 117 -3.05 -8.02 24.79
C ALA A 117 -4.26 -7.70 25.68
N ASP A 118 -5.19 -6.88 25.22
CA ASP A 118 -6.42 -6.54 25.94
C ASP A 118 -7.32 -7.77 26.17
N ARG A 119 -7.41 -8.66 25.17
CA ARG A 119 -8.09 -9.97 25.30
C ARG A 119 -7.39 -10.90 26.30
N ARG A 120 -6.06 -10.96 26.29
CA ARG A 120 -5.27 -11.73 27.27
C ARG A 120 -5.38 -11.15 28.68
N ALA A 121 -5.49 -9.84 28.80
CA ALA A 121 -5.66 -9.12 30.06
C ALA A 121 -7.12 -9.12 30.57
N GLY A 122 -8.05 -9.79 29.88
CA GLY A 122 -9.45 -9.88 30.29
C GLY A 122 -10.22 -8.55 30.24
N ARG A 123 -9.65 -7.51 29.63
CA ARG A 123 -10.27 -6.19 29.46
C ARG A 123 -11.17 -6.25 28.21
N GLY A 124 -12.33 -6.88 28.38
CA GLY A 124 -13.32 -7.15 27.33
C GLY A 124 -14.11 -8.42 27.60
N ARG A 125 -14.98 -8.40 28.62
CA ARG A 125 -16.02 -9.43 28.86
C ARG A 125 -17.36 -8.87 28.33
N HIS A 126 -18.32 -9.59 27.73
CA HIS A 126 -18.72 -11.02 27.63
C HIS A 126 -19.78 -11.18 26.47
N PRO A 127 -20.40 -12.36 26.14
CA PRO A 127 -20.33 -13.70 26.73
C PRO A 127 -20.02 -14.87 25.77
N GLY A 128 -19.61 -16.01 26.35
CA GLY A 128 -19.92 -17.39 25.90
C GLY A 128 -19.10 -18.03 24.76
N PRO A 129 -18.72 -19.33 24.86
CA PRO A 129 -17.97 -20.02 23.82
C PRO A 129 -18.93 -20.47 22.71
N HIS A 130 -19.06 -19.67 21.65
CA HIS A 130 -19.65 -20.17 20.41
C HIS A 130 -18.65 -21.09 19.71
N ARG A 131 -19.00 -22.38 19.66
CA ARG A 131 -18.41 -23.41 18.80
C ARG A 131 -18.07 -22.83 17.43
N HIS A 132 -16.90 -23.18 16.88
CA HIS A 132 -16.44 -22.84 15.54
C HIS A 132 -17.49 -23.18 14.47
N ARG A 133 -18.44 -22.28 14.23
CA ARG A 133 -19.17 -22.22 12.96
C ARG A 133 -18.26 -21.49 11.99
N ARG A 134 -17.81 -22.20 10.95
CA ARG A 134 -17.27 -21.57 9.74
C ARG A 134 -18.21 -20.42 9.36
N PRO A 135 -17.72 -19.23 9.01
CA PRO A 135 -18.59 -18.14 8.58
C PRO A 135 -19.21 -18.50 7.22
N ARG A 136 -20.33 -19.23 7.25
CA ARG A 136 -21.27 -19.32 6.15
C ARG A 136 -22.03 -17.99 6.13
N GLY A 137 -21.54 -17.07 5.30
CA GLY A 137 -22.14 -15.76 5.10
C GLY A 137 -21.12 -14.63 5.15
N ARG A 138 -20.27 -14.53 4.12
CA ARG A 138 -19.69 -13.21 3.79
C ARG A 138 -20.87 -12.32 3.41
N SER A 139 -21.11 -11.29 4.22
CA SER A 139 -22.13 -10.25 4.02
C SER A 139 -22.18 -9.82 2.54
N ARG A 140 -23.41 -9.79 1.99
CA ARG A 140 -23.70 -9.34 0.61
C ARG A 140 -23.28 -7.87 0.34
N ALA A 141 -22.89 -7.10 1.36
CA ALA A 141 -22.70 -5.66 1.30
C ALA A 141 -21.45 -5.17 0.53
N HIS A 142 -20.47 -6.03 0.24
CA HIS A 142 -19.24 -5.65 -0.50
C HIS A 142 -19.35 -5.80 -2.03
N ARG A 143 -20.53 -6.06 -2.59
CA ARG A 143 -20.68 -6.36 -4.02
C ARG A 143 -20.66 -5.14 -4.96
N GLY A 144 -20.85 -3.92 -4.45
CA GLY A 144 -21.09 -2.74 -5.31
C GLY A 144 -19.87 -2.11 -5.97
N TYR A 145 -18.70 -2.09 -5.30
CA TYR A 145 -17.55 -1.31 -5.75
C TYR A 145 -16.32 -2.21 -5.89
N ARG A 146 -16.11 -2.77 -7.10
CA ARG A 146 -15.00 -3.66 -7.41
C ARG A 146 -14.09 -3.05 -8.46
N CYS A 147 -12.79 -3.13 -8.22
CA CYS A 147 -11.77 -2.58 -9.12
C CYS A 147 -11.24 -3.63 -10.10
N ARG A 148 -10.72 -3.18 -11.25
CA ARG A 148 -10.18 -4.09 -12.27
C ARG A 148 -8.76 -4.56 -11.93
N ARG A 149 -7.94 -3.66 -11.39
CA ARG A 149 -6.49 -3.87 -11.21
C ARG A 149 -6.01 -3.38 -9.84
N PRO A 150 -6.27 -4.11 -8.76
CA PRO A 150 -5.72 -3.73 -7.47
C PRO A 150 -4.26 -4.18 -7.31
N ALA A 151 -3.48 -3.39 -6.58
CA ALA A 151 -2.14 -3.72 -6.12
C ALA A 151 -2.13 -3.91 -4.60
N GLU A 152 -1.59 -5.04 -4.13
CA GLU A 152 -1.29 -5.31 -2.73
C GLU A 152 0.14 -4.87 -2.43
N CYS A 153 0.31 -3.90 -1.54
CA CYS A 153 1.63 -3.34 -1.20
C CYS A 153 1.99 -3.48 0.29
N SER A 154 1.11 -4.06 1.12
CA SER A 154 1.27 -4.07 2.58
C SER A 154 2.18 -5.21 3.09
N GLY A 155 2.40 -6.25 2.29
CA GLY A 155 3.16 -7.43 2.71
C GLY A 155 2.47 -8.19 3.85
N SER A 156 1.13 -8.13 3.90
CA SER A 156 0.33 -8.77 4.94
C SER A 156 -0.78 -9.65 4.35
N GLU A 157 -1.04 -10.81 4.97
CA GLU A 157 -2.12 -11.70 4.54
C GLU A 157 -3.49 -11.00 4.54
N ALA A 158 -3.74 -10.13 5.54
CA ALA A 158 -4.97 -9.36 5.61
C ALA A 158 -5.09 -8.36 4.44
N GLY A 159 -3.98 -7.70 4.08
CA GLY A 159 -3.92 -6.82 2.91
C GLY A 159 -4.20 -7.60 1.62
N LEU A 160 -3.55 -8.74 1.42
CA LEU A 160 -3.77 -9.60 0.27
C LEU A 160 -5.22 -10.10 0.17
N ALA A 161 -5.80 -10.54 1.28
CA ALA A 161 -7.20 -10.97 1.31
C ALA A 161 -8.17 -9.82 0.98
N ALA A 162 -7.92 -8.61 1.49
CA ALA A 162 -8.73 -7.43 1.19
C ALA A 162 -8.62 -7.03 -0.29
N THR A 163 -7.41 -7.07 -0.84
CA THR A 163 -7.12 -6.80 -2.26
C THR A 163 -7.81 -7.82 -3.18
N LEU A 164 -7.76 -9.12 -2.84
CA LEU A 164 -8.51 -10.17 -3.56
C LEU A 164 -10.02 -9.98 -3.41
N ALA A 165 -10.51 -9.50 -2.27
CA ALA A 165 -11.92 -9.23 -2.08
C ALA A 165 -12.42 -8.03 -2.90
N SER A 166 -11.56 -7.05 -3.20
CA SER A 166 -11.92 -5.82 -3.92
C SER A 166 -11.83 -5.95 -5.44
N VAL A 167 -11.14 -6.97 -5.98
CA VAL A 167 -11.08 -7.19 -7.43
C VAL A 167 -12.42 -7.64 -7.99
N ARG A 168 -12.75 -7.22 -9.22
CA ARG A 168 -13.89 -7.73 -9.98
C ARG A 168 -13.61 -9.10 -10.60
N SER A 169 -14.65 -9.79 -11.06
CA SER A 169 -14.46 -11.00 -11.87
C SER A 169 -13.68 -10.67 -13.14
N ARG A 170 -12.79 -11.56 -13.58
CA ARG A 170 -11.86 -11.32 -14.71
C ARG A 170 -10.92 -10.13 -14.49
N GLY A 171 -10.57 -9.88 -13.24
CA GLY A 171 -9.61 -8.84 -12.86
C GLY A 171 -8.23 -9.42 -12.53
N THR A 172 -7.25 -8.53 -12.41
CA THR A 172 -5.86 -8.90 -12.16
C THR A 172 -5.36 -8.24 -10.90
N VAL A 173 -4.92 -9.03 -9.93
CA VAL A 173 -4.28 -8.55 -8.70
C VAL A 173 -2.77 -8.61 -8.85
N ALA A 174 -2.10 -7.48 -8.63
CA ALA A 174 -0.64 -7.45 -8.52
C ALA A 174 -0.24 -7.53 -7.04
N GLN A 175 0.44 -8.61 -6.65
CA GLN A 175 1.08 -8.71 -5.33
C GLN A 175 2.49 -8.14 -5.42
N VAL A 176 2.69 -7.01 -4.74
CA VAL A 176 3.97 -6.30 -4.64
C VAL A 176 4.58 -6.49 -3.25
N GLY A 177 3.74 -6.59 -2.20
CA GLY A 177 4.19 -6.69 -0.83
C GLY A 177 5.06 -7.92 -0.57
N LEU A 178 6.14 -7.73 0.21
CA LEU A 178 7.00 -8.81 0.69
C LEU A 178 6.45 -9.34 2.02
N HIS A 179 5.99 -10.58 2.01
CA HIS A 179 5.41 -11.21 3.19
C HIS A 179 6.49 -11.90 4.02
N VAL A 180 6.66 -11.46 5.27
CA VAL A 180 7.60 -12.06 6.24
C VAL A 180 7.15 -13.42 6.81
N ARG A 181 5.94 -13.86 6.45
CA ARG A 181 5.35 -15.17 6.80
C ARG A 181 4.44 -15.63 5.66
N PRO A 182 4.20 -16.93 5.48
CA PRO A 182 3.25 -17.43 4.49
C PRO A 182 1.89 -16.72 4.61
N ALA A 183 1.28 -16.41 3.46
CA ALA A 183 -0.09 -15.90 3.38
C ALA A 183 -0.99 -16.95 2.75
N VAL A 184 -2.17 -17.13 3.33
CA VAL A 184 -3.18 -18.06 2.83
C VAL A 184 -4.20 -17.33 1.97
N ILE A 185 -4.51 -17.90 0.80
CA ILE A 185 -5.58 -17.43 -0.09
C ILE A 185 -6.56 -18.56 -0.38
N ASP A 186 -7.80 -18.22 -0.75
CA ASP A 186 -8.80 -19.18 -1.19
C ASP A 186 -8.66 -19.41 -2.70
N ALA A 187 -8.10 -20.57 -3.09
CA ALA A 187 -7.91 -20.95 -4.49
C ALA A 187 -9.23 -21.08 -5.27
N MET A 188 -10.33 -21.44 -4.59
CA MET A 188 -11.64 -21.51 -5.24
C MET A 188 -12.16 -20.12 -5.60
N ASP A 189 -11.83 -19.10 -4.83
CA ASP A 189 -12.22 -17.72 -5.13
C ASP A 189 -11.54 -17.21 -6.41
N LEU A 190 -10.29 -17.62 -6.66
CA LEU A 190 -9.59 -17.32 -7.91
C LEU A 190 -10.33 -17.92 -9.11
N SER A 191 -10.70 -19.19 -9.01
CA SER A 191 -11.39 -19.91 -10.09
C SER A 191 -12.82 -19.41 -10.31
N ASN A 192 -13.58 -19.23 -9.24
CA ASN A 192 -14.98 -18.81 -9.30
C ASN A 192 -15.18 -17.41 -9.88
N ARG A 193 -14.18 -16.53 -9.72
CA ARG A 193 -14.21 -15.16 -10.23
C ARG A 193 -13.27 -14.93 -11.41
N ASP A 194 -12.59 -15.97 -11.89
CA ASP A 194 -11.64 -15.88 -13.00
C ASP A 194 -10.59 -14.78 -12.74
N ILE A 195 -9.97 -14.81 -11.56
CA ILE A 195 -9.00 -13.80 -11.10
C ILE A 195 -7.60 -14.23 -11.49
N THR A 196 -6.84 -13.31 -12.10
CA THR A 196 -5.40 -13.45 -12.26
C THR A 196 -4.68 -12.88 -11.05
N LEU A 197 -3.84 -13.67 -10.38
CA LEU A 197 -2.92 -13.20 -9.34
C LEU A 197 -1.49 -13.22 -9.90
N THR A 198 -0.83 -12.07 -9.92
CA THR A 198 0.53 -11.93 -10.43
C THR A 198 1.45 -11.40 -9.32
N GLY A 199 2.54 -12.12 -9.05
CA GLY A 199 3.63 -11.59 -8.23
C GLY A 199 4.53 -10.69 -9.05
N THR A 200 4.94 -9.55 -8.51
CA THR A 200 5.90 -8.65 -9.16
C THR A 200 6.90 -8.11 -8.15
N TRP A 201 8.15 -7.99 -8.58
CA TRP A 201 9.22 -7.39 -7.79
C TRP A 201 9.59 -6.05 -8.43
N CYS A 202 9.25 -4.94 -7.76
CA CYS A 202 9.42 -3.58 -8.30
C CYS A 202 10.85 -3.01 -8.14
N TYR A 203 11.81 -3.82 -7.71
CA TYR A 203 13.20 -3.45 -7.46
C TYR A 203 14.09 -4.55 -8.05
N PRO A 204 14.33 -4.52 -9.36
CA PRO A 204 15.33 -5.36 -9.98
C PRO A 204 16.65 -5.19 -9.21
N VAL A 205 17.30 -6.30 -8.82
CA VAL A 205 18.61 -6.23 -8.12
C VAL A 205 19.68 -5.55 -8.98
N GLN A 206 19.44 -5.39 -10.28
CA GLN A 206 20.31 -4.66 -11.20
C GLN A 206 20.23 -3.14 -11.02
N ASP A 207 19.28 -2.61 -10.25
CA ASP A 207 19.15 -1.16 -10.00
C ASP A 207 20.15 -0.65 -8.94
N TRP A 208 20.80 -1.54 -8.18
CA TRP A 208 21.72 -1.15 -7.11
C TRP A 208 22.86 -0.22 -7.56
N PRO A 209 23.55 -0.45 -8.70
CA PRO A 209 24.59 0.47 -9.17
C PRO A 209 24.06 1.89 -9.43
N ARG A 210 22.86 2.00 -9.99
CA ARG A 210 22.20 3.29 -10.22
C ARG A 210 21.84 3.98 -8.90
N ILE A 211 21.27 3.24 -7.95
CA ILE A 211 20.89 3.78 -6.63
C ILE A 211 22.14 4.25 -5.87
N ILE A 212 23.22 3.45 -5.88
CA ILE A 212 24.51 3.80 -5.28
C ILE A 212 25.07 5.06 -5.93
N ALA A 213 25.04 5.16 -7.26
CA ALA A 213 25.49 6.36 -7.96
C ALA A 213 24.69 7.61 -7.56
N LEU A 214 23.36 7.51 -7.46
CA LEU A 214 22.51 8.61 -7.01
C LEU A 214 22.79 9.03 -5.56
N LEU A 215 23.10 8.07 -4.67
CA LEU A 215 23.54 8.36 -3.30
C LEU A 215 24.90 9.05 -3.28
N ALA A 216 25.86 8.53 -4.04
CA ALA A 216 27.22 9.08 -4.12
C ALA A 216 27.25 10.51 -4.66
N THR A 217 26.36 10.86 -5.59
CA THR A 217 26.24 12.21 -6.15
C THR A 217 25.34 13.14 -5.33
N GLY A 218 24.75 12.66 -4.22
CA GLY A 218 23.80 13.43 -3.41
C GLY A 218 22.45 13.68 -4.09
N GLN A 219 22.21 13.12 -5.28
CA GLN A 219 20.93 13.23 -5.98
C GLN A 219 19.82 12.44 -5.27
N LEU A 220 20.19 11.41 -4.51
CA LEU A 220 19.29 10.75 -3.56
C LEU A 220 19.58 11.24 -2.13
N PRO A 221 18.67 12.02 -1.50
CA PRO A 221 18.86 12.59 -0.17
C PRO A 221 18.79 11.50 0.92
N SER A 222 19.94 10.90 1.24
CA SER A 222 20.06 9.79 2.20
C SER A 222 19.70 10.18 3.64
N GLU A 223 19.86 11.45 4.00
CA GLU A 223 19.51 12.00 5.30
C GLU A 223 18.03 11.81 5.65
N LYS A 224 17.15 11.73 4.64
CA LYS A 224 15.72 11.50 4.84
C LYS A 224 15.37 10.10 5.33
N VAL A 225 16.30 9.15 5.22
CA VAL A 225 16.10 7.77 5.70
C VAL A 225 16.81 7.50 7.03
N VAL A 226 17.61 8.45 7.52
CA VAL A 226 18.26 8.36 8.83
C VAL A 226 17.19 8.45 9.92
N SER A 227 17.06 7.40 10.71
CA SER A 227 16.09 7.31 11.81
C SER A 227 16.68 7.75 13.15
N ASP A 228 18.00 7.80 13.29
CA ASP A 228 18.67 8.33 14.47
C ASP A 228 20.11 8.77 14.16
N VAL A 229 20.68 9.60 15.03
CA VAL A 229 22.05 10.10 14.90
C VAL A 229 22.77 9.99 16.23
N ILE A 230 23.91 9.32 16.25
CA ILE A 230 24.69 9.05 17.46
C ILE A 230 26.14 9.47 17.28
N ASP A 231 26.85 9.68 18.37
CA ASP A 231 28.30 9.88 18.35
C ASP A 231 29.04 8.55 18.21
N ALA A 232 30.24 8.58 17.61
CA ALA A 232 31.07 7.40 17.43
C ALA A 232 31.36 6.65 18.75
N ALA A 233 31.41 7.36 19.88
CA ALA A 233 31.63 6.77 21.19
C ALA A 233 30.50 5.81 21.61
N ASP A 234 29.29 6.03 21.10
CA ASP A 234 28.08 5.30 21.49
C ASP A 234 27.66 4.23 20.46
N VAL A 235 28.48 3.98 19.43
CA VAL A 235 28.13 3.14 18.27
C VAL A 235 27.69 1.72 18.63
N VAL A 236 28.21 1.17 19.72
CA VAL A 236 27.85 -0.18 20.18
C VAL A 236 26.50 -0.15 20.88
N GLN A 237 26.37 0.63 21.95
CA GLN A 237 25.20 0.62 22.82
C GLN A 237 23.97 1.28 22.17
N LEU A 238 24.16 2.45 21.55
CA LEU A 238 23.07 3.19 20.91
C LEU A 238 22.91 2.84 19.42
N GLY A 239 23.92 2.21 18.81
CA GLY A 239 23.89 1.74 17.42
C GLY A 239 23.56 0.25 17.28
N PHE A 240 24.59 -0.60 17.26
CA PHE A 240 24.45 -2.04 16.96
C PHE A 240 23.49 -2.76 17.88
N GLU A 241 23.62 -2.60 19.20
CA GLU A 241 22.74 -3.28 20.17
C GLU A 241 21.28 -2.86 20.04
N ARG A 242 21.03 -1.61 19.65
CA ARG A 242 19.68 -1.10 19.43
C ARG A 242 19.08 -1.64 18.13
N LEU A 243 19.87 -1.76 17.06
CA LEU A 243 19.42 -2.26 15.76
C LEU A 243 19.03 -3.74 15.79
N VAL A 244 19.68 -4.56 16.62
CA VAL A 244 19.38 -6.01 16.71
C VAL A 244 18.18 -6.32 17.61
N ARG A 245 17.68 -5.35 18.39
CA ARG A 245 16.53 -5.55 19.28
C ARG A 245 15.23 -5.75 18.48
N PRO A 246 14.49 -6.85 18.68
CA PRO A 246 13.21 -7.05 18.02
C PRO A 246 12.21 -5.92 18.34
N GLY A 247 11.64 -5.31 17.30
CA GLY A 247 10.63 -4.26 17.46
C GLY A 247 11.17 -2.86 17.73
N THR A 248 12.47 -2.63 17.55
CA THR A 248 13.04 -1.29 17.46
C THR A 248 12.36 -0.46 16.35
N ASP A 249 12.16 0.82 16.60
CA ASP A 249 11.68 1.82 15.64
C ASP A 249 12.80 2.41 14.78
N VAL A 250 14.06 2.12 15.11
CA VAL A 250 15.25 2.62 14.43
C VAL A 250 15.76 1.59 13.42
N GLN A 251 16.10 2.06 12.21
CA GLN A 251 16.56 1.21 11.10
C GLN A 251 17.89 1.66 10.48
N LYS A 252 18.12 2.98 10.37
CA LYS A 252 19.35 3.55 9.84
C LYS A 252 19.87 4.59 10.84
N ILE A 253 21.08 4.37 11.34
CA ILE A 253 21.72 5.25 12.32
C ILE A 253 22.91 5.90 11.65
N LEU A 254 22.94 7.23 11.65
CA LEU A 254 24.10 7.99 11.21
C LEU A 254 25.05 8.13 12.40
N VAL A 255 26.31 7.73 12.22
CA VAL A 255 27.35 7.94 13.22
C VAL A 255 28.08 9.23 12.87
N ARG A 256 28.07 10.21 13.78
CA ARG A 256 28.90 11.40 13.67
C ARG A 256 30.31 11.04 14.10
N THR A 257 31.26 11.32 13.22
CA THR A 257 32.70 11.21 13.46
C THR A 257 33.29 12.56 13.79
#